data_AF-A0A352RW03-F1
#
_entry.id   AF-A0A352RW03-F1
#
_cell.length_a   1.000
_cell.length_b   1.000
_cell.length_c   1.000
_cell.angle_alpha   90.00
_cell.angle_beta   90.00
_cell.angle_gamma   90.00
#
_symmetry.space_group_name_H-M   'P 1'
#
loop_
_entity.id
_entity.type
_entity.pdbx_description
1 polymer ?
#
loop_
_entity_poly.entity_id
_entity_poly.type
_entity_poly.pdbx_seq_one_letter_code
_entity_poly.pdbx_strand_id
1 'polypeptide(L)' 'KPLSNQRDLALAYSPGVAAACEEIVANQANSFRYTARGNLVAVITNGTAVLG' A
#
# COMPACT_ATOMS: atom_id res chain seq x y z
N LYS A 1 -12.74 -2.12 -1.65
CA LYS A 1 -13.66 -3.24 -1.28
C LYS A 1 -14.38 -2.82 -0.01
N PRO A 2 -15.71 -2.93 0.09
CA PRO A 2 -16.41 -2.55 1.31
C PRO A 2 -15.91 -3.39 2.49
N LEU A 3 -15.76 -2.76 3.66
CA LEU A 3 -15.45 -3.41 4.93
C LEU A 3 -16.77 -3.54 5.68
N SER A 4 -17.45 -4.66 5.48
CA SER A 4 -18.86 -4.83 5.89
C SER A 4 -19.01 -5.43 7.28
N ASN A 5 -17.94 -6.01 7.84
CA ASN A 5 -17.98 -6.70 9.13
C ASN A 5 -16.61 -6.65 9.85
N GLN A 6 -16.57 -7.16 11.09
CA GLN A 6 -15.36 -7.19 11.92
C GLN A 6 -14.24 -8.03 11.32
N ARG A 7 -14.56 -9.12 10.61
CA ARG A 7 -13.57 -9.98 9.97
C ARG A 7 -12.87 -9.26 8.81
N ASP A 8 -13.62 -8.49 8.02
CA ASP A 8 -13.06 -7.69 6.93
C ASP A 8 -12.08 -6.65 7.49
N LEU A 9 -12.45 -5.99 8.59
CA LEU A 9 -11.58 -5.03 9.27
C LEU A 9 -10.34 -5.69 9.87
N ALA A 10 -10.50 -6.84 10.53
CA ALA A 10 -9.39 -7.60 11.12
C ALA A 10 -8.39 -8.10 10.07
N LEU A 11 -8.84 -8.36 8.83
CA LEU A 11 -7.95 -8.73 7.71
C LEU A 11 -7.28 -7.51 7.08
N ALA A 12 -8.00 -6.40 6.92
CA ALA A 12 -7.49 -5.18 6.29
C ALA A 12 -6.55 -4.37 7.21
N TYR A 13 -6.69 -4.56 8.53
CA TYR A 13 -5.93 -3.84 9.54
C TYR A 13 -5.44 -4.81 10.62
N SER A 14 -5.33 -4.36 11.87
CA SER A 14 -4.87 -5.20 12.97
C SER A 14 -5.90 -6.30 13.30
N PRO A 15 -5.47 -7.55 13.54
CA PRO A 15 -4.09 -8.04 13.49
C PRO A 15 -3.63 -8.55 12.11
N GLY A 16 -4.53 -8.77 11.15
CA GLY A 16 -4.26 -9.48 9.89
C GLY A 16 -3.24 -8.80 8.96
N VAL A 17 -3.10 -7.48 9.01
CA VAL A 17 -2.12 -6.72 8.24
C VAL A 17 -0.66 -7.13 8.54
N ALA A 18 -0.40 -7.68 9.75
CA ALA A 18 0.94 -8.09 10.17
C ALA A 18 1.57 -9.10 9.21
N ALA A 19 0.79 -10.03 8.66
CA ALA A 19 1.29 -11.03 7.71
C ALA A 19 1.88 -10.39 6.44
N ALA A 20 1.23 -9.35 5.91
CA ALA A 20 1.76 -8.61 4.76
C ALA A 20 3.04 -7.81 5.13
N CYS A 21 3.10 -7.27 6.35
CA CYS A 21 4.29 -6.56 6.84
C CYS A 21 5.50 -7.51 6.97
N GLU A 22 5.33 -8.66 7.61
CA GLU A 22 6.40 -9.65 7.79
C GLU A 22 6.96 -10.16 6.45
N GLU A 23 6.08 -10.43 5.47
CA GLU A 23 6.47 -10.83 4.12
C GLU A 23 7.27 -9.75 3.37
N ILE A 24 6.94 -8.47 3.57
CA ILE A 24 7.66 -7.34 2.96
C ILE A 24 9.02 -7.14 3.66
N VAL A 25 9.08 -7.34 4.98
CA VAL A 25 10.34 -7.30 5.75
C VAL A 25 11.29 -8.41 5.28
N ALA A 26 10.77 -9.63 5.13
CA ALA A 26 11.54 -10.76 4.64
C ALA A 26 12.02 -10.58 3.18
N ASN A 27 11.17 -10.00 2.32
CA ASN A 27 11.51 -9.70 0.94
C ASN A 27 10.84 -8.40 0.45
N GLN A 28 11.63 -7.35 0.23
CA GLN A 28 11.12 -6.03 -0.18
C GLN A 28 10.35 -6.06 -1.52
N ALA A 29 10.63 -7.02 -2.41
CA ALA A 29 9.92 -7.16 -3.68
C ALA A 29 8.43 -7.48 -3.46
N ASN A 30 8.07 -8.10 -2.34
CA ASN A 30 6.68 -8.37 -1.97
C ASN A 30 5.85 -7.10 -1.78
N SER A 31 6.48 -5.92 -1.64
CA SER A 31 5.77 -4.64 -1.64
C SER A 31 4.94 -4.42 -2.92
N PHE A 32 5.38 -4.93 -4.06
CA PHE A 32 4.63 -4.87 -5.32
C PHE A 32 3.41 -5.81 -5.34
N ARG A 33 3.46 -6.89 -4.56
CA ARG A 33 2.39 -7.89 -4.47
C ARG A 33 1.31 -7.52 -3.46
N TYR A 34 1.72 -7.03 -2.28
CA TYR A 34 0.81 -6.82 -1.15
C TYR A 34 0.37 -5.37 -0.95
N THR A 35 0.89 -4.43 -1.75
CA THR A 35 0.50 -3.02 -1.67
C THR A 35 0.09 -2.49 -3.04
N ALA A 36 -0.50 -1.29 -3.07
CA ALA A 36 -0.83 -0.60 -4.32
C ALA A 36 0.41 -0.13 -5.12
N ARG A 37 1.63 -0.29 -4.58
CA ARG A 37 2.89 0.23 -5.18
C ARG A 37 3.11 -0.22 -6.62
N GLY A 38 2.67 -1.42 -7.00
CA GLY A 38 2.80 -1.91 -8.39
C GLY A 38 2.02 -1.11 -9.43
N ASN A 39 1.06 -0.29 -9.00
CA ASN A 39 0.25 0.54 -9.89
C ASN A 39 0.17 2.01 -9.42
N LEU A 40 1.01 2.42 -8.46
CA LEU A 40 1.03 3.78 -7.92
C LEU A 40 2.11 4.60 -8.62
N VAL A 41 1.73 5.72 -9.23
CA VAL A 41 2.65 6.66 -9.89
C VAL A 41 2.59 8.02 -9.18
N ALA A 42 3.76 8.55 -8.83
CA ALA A 42 3.88 9.89 -8.24
C ALA A 42 4.28 10.91 -9.32
N VAL A 43 3.52 11.99 -9.44
CA VAL A 43 3.90 13.19 -10.22
C VAL A 43 4.45 14.21 -9.24
N ILE A 44 5.76 14.42 -9.25
CA ILE A 44 6.47 15.26 -8.28
C ILE A 44 7.01 16.51 -8.99
N THR A 45 6.69 17.68 -8.46
CA THR A 45 7.20 18.97 -8.94
C THR A 45 7.49 19.90 -7.76
N ASN A 46 8.55 20.69 -7.86
CA ASN A 46 8.81 21.80 -6.94
C ASN A 46 8.21 23.13 -7.45
N GLY A 47 7.54 23.11 -8.61
CA GLY A 47 6.76 24.22 -9.13
C GLY A 47 7.56 25.43 -9.64
N THR A 48 8.89 25.35 -9.77
CA THR A 48 9.69 26.53 -10.14
C THR A 48 9.50 26.99 -11.59
N ALA A 49 8.92 26.15 -12.44
CA ALA A 49 8.48 26.49 -13.79
C ALA A 49 7.39 25.51 -14.23
N VAL A 50 6.12 25.92 -14.12
CA VAL A 50 4.97 25.11 -14.51
C VAL A 50 4.34 25.71 -15.75
N LEU A 51 4.24 24.92 -16.82
CA LEU A 51 3.67 25.25 -18.14
C LEU A 51 4.49 26.30 -18.93
N GLY A 52 4.71 27.50 -18.38
CA GLY A 52 5.40 28.64 -19.01
C GLY A 52 5.25 29.91 -18.19
#